data_AF-A0A2H0CSL7-F1
#
_entry.id   AF-A0A2H0CSL7-F1
#
_cell.length_a   1.000
_cell.length_b   1.000
_cell.length_c   1.000
_cell.angle_alpha   90.00
_cell.angle_beta   90.00
_cell.angle_gamma   90.00
#
_symmetry.space_group_name_H-M   'P 1'
#
loop_
_entity.id
_entity.type
_entity.pdbx_description
1 polymer ?
#
loop_
_entity_poly.entity_id
_entity_poly.type
_entity_poly.pdbx_seq_one_letter_code
_entity_poly.pdbx_strand_id
1 'polypeptide(L)'
;MWKQTDSFQDTSKWLNWYRALEYIKELAHKKFAGHQDWRIPTLEEAESLYDEDHVIRDMDRMDIFISPAFSPGGGFTSWTSNELPHATAAIYYYRYGHANANHKEDITKDSVRAVRDIEKREDAGGVFKKYPGFSDSNLPR
;
A
#
# COMPACT_ATOMS: atom_id res chain seq x y z
N MET A 1 2.84 7.02 -9.75
CA MET A 1 2.48 5.94 -10.70
C MET A 1 2.42 4.62 -9.95
N TRP A 2 1.40 3.82 -10.21
CA TRP A 2 1.18 2.54 -9.54
C TRP A 2 1.48 1.36 -10.45
N LYS A 3 1.90 0.23 -9.87
CA LYS A 3 1.92 -1.04 -10.58
C LYS A 3 0.49 -1.59 -10.69
N GLN A 4 0.15 -2.12 -11.87
CA GLN A 4 -1.22 -2.55 -12.17
C GLN A 4 -1.70 -3.75 -11.33
N THR A 5 -0.80 -4.69 -11.01
CA THR A 5 -1.05 -5.83 -10.12
C THR A 5 -0.34 -5.65 -8.78
N ASP A 6 -0.92 -6.17 -7.70
CA ASP A 6 -0.27 -6.21 -6.39
C ASP A 6 0.63 -7.44 -6.20
N SER A 7 1.24 -7.53 -5.02
CA SER A 7 2.14 -8.63 -4.67
C SER A 7 1.44 -9.99 -4.61
N PHE A 8 0.16 -10.06 -4.24
CA PHE A 8 -0.56 -11.32 -4.19
C PHE A 8 -0.82 -11.86 -5.59
N GLN A 9 -1.24 -11.00 -6.52
CA GLN A 9 -1.45 -11.39 -7.92
C GLN A 9 -0.18 -11.93 -8.55
N ASP A 10 0.96 -11.32 -8.24
CA ASP A 10 2.25 -11.72 -8.79
C ASP A 10 2.80 -13.02 -8.19
N THR A 11 2.56 -13.25 -6.90
CA THR A 11 3.27 -14.30 -6.14
C THR A 11 2.37 -15.43 -5.63
N SER A 12 1.04 -15.23 -5.68
CA SER A 12 0.04 -16.08 -5.03
C SER A 12 0.31 -16.32 -3.54
N LYS A 13 0.95 -15.35 -2.87
CA LYS A 13 1.33 -15.41 -1.45
C LYS A 13 0.90 -14.16 -0.73
N TRP A 14 0.40 -14.35 0.48
CA TRP A 14 0.22 -13.28 1.45
C TRP A 14 1.57 -12.91 2.07
N LEU A 15 1.75 -11.62 2.34
CA LEU A 15 3.02 -11.08 2.83
C LEU A 15 2.79 -10.45 4.19
N ASN A 16 3.70 -10.70 5.13
CA ASN A 16 3.90 -9.77 6.24
C ASN A 16 4.64 -8.51 5.74
N TRP A 17 4.80 -7.52 6.60
CA TRP A 17 5.37 -6.23 6.22
C TRP A 17 6.81 -6.35 5.69
N TYR A 18 7.64 -7.20 6.29
CA TYR A 18 9.01 -7.41 5.83
C TYR A 18 9.07 -8.09 4.47
N ARG A 19 8.20 -9.07 4.22
CA ARG A 19 8.09 -9.72 2.90
C ARG A 19 7.55 -8.76 1.84
N ALA A 20 6.68 -7.82 2.21
CA ALA A 20 6.26 -6.74 1.33
C ALA A 20 7.46 -5.86 0.90
N LEU A 21 8.34 -5.49 1.84
CA LEU A 21 9.58 -4.78 1.51
C LEU A 21 10.51 -5.58 0.60
N GLU A 22 10.65 -6.89 0.81
CA GLU A 22 11.43 -7.76 -0.07
C GLU A 22 10.86 -7.78 -1.49
N TYR A 23 9.54 -7.94 -1.63
CA TYR A 23 8.86 -7.89 -2.93
C TYR A 23 9.15 -6.58 -3.68
N ILE A 24 9.05 -5.43 -2.99
CA ILE A 24 9.38 -4.12 -3.57
C ILE A 24 10.85 -4.05 -4.01
N LYS A 25 11.79 -4.53 -3.17
CA LYS A 25 13.22 -4.57 -3.53
C LYS A 25 13.47 -5.46 -4.76
N GLU A 26 12.75 -6.56 -4.89
CA GLU A 26 12.84 -7.41 -6.07
C GLU A 26 12.34 -6.72 -7.34
N LEU A 27 11.21 -5.98 -7.28
CA LEU A 27 10.73 -5.18 -8.41
C LEU A 27 11.79 -4.17 -8.87
N ALA A 28 12.40 -3.47 -7.91
CA ALA A 28 13.47 -2.53 -8.16
C ALA A 28 14.69 -3.22 -8.80
N HIS A 29 15.17 -4.32 -8.22
CA HIS A 29 16.32 -5.06 -8.73
C HIS A 29 16.10 -5.61 -10.14
N LYS A 30 14.91 -6.14 -10.42
CA LYS A 30 14.51 -6.66 -11.75
C LYS A 30 14.24 -5.55 -12.76
N LYS A 31 14.32 -4.27 -12.35
CA LYS A 31 13.92 -3.10 -13.15
C LYS A 31 12.53 -3.29 -13.77
N PHE A 32 11.56 -3.70 -12.96
CA PHE A 32 10.21 -3.97 -13.46
C PHE A 32 9.68 -2.73 -14.21
N ALA A 33 9.15 -2.95 -15.42
CA ALA A 33 8.76 -1.90 -16.36
C ALA A 33 9.85 -0.86 -16.67
N GLY A 34 11.13 -1.22 -16.57
CA GLY A 34 12.27 -0.33 -16.79
C GLY A 34 12.62 0.56 -15.58
N HIS A 35 11.97 0.36 -14.43
CA HIS A 35 12.07 1.25 -13.26
C HIS A 35 12.67 0.56 -12.03
N GLN A 36 13.47 1.32 -11.26
CA GLN A 36 14.21 0.85 -10.07
C GLN A 36 13.74 1.52 -8.77
N ASP A 37 12.87 2.51 -8.88
CA ASP A 37 12.37 3.42 -7.85
C ASP A 37 11.01 2.96 -7.29
N TRP A 38 10.72 1.66 -7.38
CA TRP A 38 9.54 1.07 -6.75
C TRP A 38 9.66 1.12 -5.23
N ARG A 39 8.57 1.53 -4.56
CA ARG A 39 8.48 1.63 -3.10
C ARG A 39 7.14 1.09 -2.58
N ILE A 40 7.12 0.80 -1.29
CA ILE A 40 5.88 0.62 -0.53
C ILE A 40 5.15 1.98 -0.45
N PRO A 41 3.81 2.04 -0.57
CA PRO A 41 3.08 3.30 -0.53
C PRO A 41 3.04 3.86 0.90
N THR A 42 2.86 5.16 1.04
CA THR A 42 2.41 5.75 2.30
C THR A 42 0.94 5.40 2.55
N LEU A 43 0.45 5.66 3.76
CA LEU A 43 -0.95 5.49 4.09
C LEU A 43 -1.85 6.41 3.26
N GLU A 44 -1.48 7.69 3.13
CA GLU A 44 -2.20 8.67 2.31
C GLU A 44 -2.29 8.23 0.84
N GLU A 45 -1.22 7.65 0.30
CA GLU A 45 -1.23 7.12 -1.06
C GLU A 45 -2.14 5.89 -1.18
N ALA A 46 -2.09 4.97 -0.22
CA ALA A 46 -2.98 3.82 -0.21
C ALA A 46 -4.45 4.23 -0.10
N GLU A 47 -4.76 5.21 0.76
CA GLU A 47 -6.06 5.85 0.92
C GLU A 47 -6.56 6.48 -0.39
N SER A 48 -5.68 7.16 -1.13
CA SER A 48 -6.04 7.83 -2.39
C SER A 48 -6.51 6.89 -3.50
N LEU A 49 -6.31 5.57 -3.36
CA LEU A 49 -6.84 4.58 -4.31
C LEU A 49 -8.31 4.23 -4.05
N TYR A 50 -8.83 4.48 -2.84
CA TYR A 50 -10.20 4.16 -2.49
C TYR A 50 -11.18 5.14 -3.12
N ASP A 51 -12.12 4.61 -3.88
CA ASP A 51 -13.14 5.38 -4.57
C ASP A 51 -14.37 4.52 -4.78
N GLU A 52 -15.48 4.85 -4.11
CA GLU A 52 -16.73 4.08 -4.13
C GLU A 52 -17.43 4.10 -5.50
N ASP A 53 -17.10 5.05 -6.37
CA ASP A 53 -17.61 5.11 -7.75
C ASP A 53 -16.92 4.08 -8.66
N HIS A 54 -15.81 3.49 -8.20
CA HIS A 54 -15.07 2.47 -8.92
C HIS A 54 -15.08 1.14 -8.18
N VAL A 55 -15.23 0.05 -8.92
CA VAL A 55 -15.25 -1.29 -8.33
C VAL A 55 -14.50 -2.30 -9.19
N ILE A 56 -13.65 -3.09 -8.54
CA ILE A 56 -13.13 -4.35 -9.07
C ILE A 56 -13.30 -5.44 -8.00
N ARG A 57 -13.07 -6.71 -8.37
CA ARG A 57 -13.15 -7.83 -7.42
C ARG A 57 -11.78 -8.29 -6.96
N ASP A 58 -11.66 -8.61 -5.69
CA ASP A 58 -10.46 -9.21 -5.10
C ASP A 58 -10.37 -10.73 -5.35
N MET A 59 -9.36 -11.38 -4.77
CA MET A 59 -9.15 -12.83 -4.91
C MET A 59 -10.29 -13.69 -4.36
N ASP A 60 -11.06 -13.20 -3.38
CA ASP A 60 -12.21 -13.91 -2.81
C ASP A 60 -13.50 -13.59 -3.58
N ARG A 61 -13.39 -12.86 -4.71
CA ARG A 61 -14.51 -12.36 -5.53
C ARG A 61 -15.39 -11.33 -4.81
N MET A 62 -14.87 -10.71 -3.75
CA MET A 62 -15.55 -9.63 -3.04
C MET A 62 -15.20 -8.30 -3.70
N ASP A 63 -16.10 -7.34 -3.61
CA ASP A 63 -15.90 -6.02 -4.18
C ASP A 63 -14.86 -5.23 -3.36
N ILE A 64 -13.96 -4.56 -4.08
CA ILE A 64 -13.03 -3.57 -3.56
C ILE A 64 -13.18 -2.29 -4.38
N PHE A 65 -13.16 -1.17 -3.70
CA PHE A 65 -13.51 0.12 -4.27
C PHE A 65 -12.28 0.84 -4.79
N ILE A 66 -11.72 0.34 -5.89
CA ILE A 66 -10.55 0.92 -6.56
C ILE A 66 -10.75 0.93 -8.08
N SER A 67 -10.06 1.85 -8.77
CA SER A 67 -10.17 2.04 -10.22
C SER A 67 -9.97 0.75 -11.05
N PRO A 68 -10.75 0.52 -12.11
CA PRO A 68 -10.55 -0.60 -13.05
C PRO A 68 -9.27 -0.48 -13.89
N ALA A 69 -8.49 0.60 -13.72
CA ALA A 69 -7.12 0.65 -14.22
C ALA A 69 -6.22 -0.43 -13.58
N PHE A 70 -6.56 -0.91 -12.38
CA PHE A 70 -5.90 -2.03 -11.71
C PHE A 70 -6.49 -3.38 -12.16
N SER A 71 -5.66 -4.42 -12.12
CA SER A 71 -6.12 -5.77 -12.44
C SER A 71 -6.96 -6.37 -11.30
N PRO A 72 -8.10 -7.01 -11.57
CA PRO A 72 -8.88 -7.71 -10.54
C PRO A 72 -8.15 -8.97 -10.03
N GLY A 73 -8.61 -9.52 -8.91
CA GLY A 73 -8.05 -10.71 -8.26
C GLY A 73 -6.89 -10.44 -7.31
N GLY A 74 -6.66 -9.15 -6.98
CA GLY A 74 -5.67 -8.74 -5.98
C GLY A 74 -6.16 -8.78 -4.55
N GLY A 75 -5.28 -8.44 -3.62
CA GLY A 75 -5.54 -8.23 -2.20
C GLY A 75 -6.55 -7.14 -1.93
N PHE A 76 -7.33 -7.37 -0.87
CA PHE A 76 -8.25 -6.39 -0.32
C PHE A 76 -7.59 -5.42 0.68
N THR A 77 -6.30 -5.61 0.96
CA THR A 77 -5.48 -4.68 1.74
C THR A 77 -4.17 -4.35 1.05
N SER A 78 -3.58 -3.21 1.41
CA SER A 78 -2.17 -2.91 1.12
C SER A 78 -1.43 -2.51 2.40
N TRP A 79 -0.26 -3.12 2.62
CA TRP A 79 0.75 -2.61 3.54
C TRP A 79 1.24 -1.23 3.11
N THR A 80 1.64 -0.43 4.11
CA THR A 80 2.16 0.93 3.92
C THR A 80 3.52 1.10 4.61
N SER A 81 4.27 2.15 4.26
CA SER A 81 5.50 2.55 4.96
C SER A 81 5.27 3.14 6.35
N ASN A 82 4.02 3.42 6.72
CA ASN A 82 3.69 4.07 7.98
C ASN A 82 3.83 3.09 9.15
N GLU A 83 5.03 2.99 9.70
CA GLU A 83 5.29 2.24 10.93
C GLU A 83 4.61 2.89 12.15
N LEU A 84 4.14 2.05 13.05
CA LEU A 84 3.40 2.40 14.26
C LEU A 84 4.08 1.76 15.50
N PRO A 85 3.74 2.18 16.72
CA PRO A 85 4.29 1.58 17.95
C PRO A 85 4.08 0.06 18.03
N HIS A 86 4.82 -0.59 18.93
CA HIS A 86 4.66 -2.03 19.22
C HIS A 86 4.86 -2.95 18.01
N ALA A 87 5.84 -2.64 17.16
CA ALA A 87 6.19 -3.42 15.97
C ALA A 87 5.01 -3.59 14.98
N THR A 88 4.14 -2.59 14.89
CA THR A 88 3.04 -2.56 13.92
C THR A 88 3.33 -1.62 12.75
N ALA A 89 2.59 -1.75 11.67
CA ALA A 89 2.54 -0.79 10.58
C ALA A 89 1.10 -0.63 10.10
N ALA A 90 0.79 0.51 9.50
CA ALA A 90 -0.53 0.75 8.95
C ALA A 90 -0.77 -0.10 7.69
N ILE A 91 -1.97 -0.62 7.59
CA ILE A 91 -2.55 -1.25 6.41
C ILE A 91 -3.81 -0.49 6.02
N TYR A 92 -4.18 -0.53 4.75
CA TYR A 92 -5.43 0.07 4.28
C TYR A 92 -6.35 -0.96 3.65
N TYR A 93 -7.64 -0.97 4.03
CA TYR A 93 -8.66 -1.89 3.53
C TYR A 93 -9.46 -1.28 2.38
N TYR A 94 -9.39 -1.89 1.20
CA TYR A 94 -10.14 -1.45 0.02
C TYR A 94 -11.59 -1.95 -0.04
N ARG A 95 -11.94 -2.94 0.79
CA ARG A 95 -13.35 -3.36 0.97
C ARG A 95 -14.17 -2.35 1.78
N TYR A 96 -13.51 -1.55 2.62
CA TYR A 96 -14.17 -0.79 3.69
C TYR A 96 -13.73 0.67 3.80
N GLY A 97 -12.71 1.10 3.06
CA GLY A 97 -12.28 2.50 3.04
C GLY A 97 -11.63 3.00 4.32
N HIS A 98 -10.96 2.13 5.11
CA HIS A 98 -10.29 2.56 6.33
C HIS A 98 -8.95 1.89 6.59
N ALA A 99 -8.11 2.59 7.35
CA ALA A 99 -6.82 2.12 7.82
C ALA A 99 -6.95 1.25 9.09
N ASN A 100 -6.02 0.34 9.28
CA ASN A 100 -5.83 -0.38 10.55
C ASN A 100 -4.33 -0.58 10.83
N ALA A 101 -3.99 -1.08 12.02
CA ALA A 101 -2.62 -1.44 12.40
C ALA A 101 -2.49 -2.96 12.48
N ASN A 102 -1.55 -3.52 11.71
CA ASN A 102 -1.18 -4.93 11.80
C ASN A 102 0.26 -5.09 12.28
N HIS A 103 0.54 -6.19 13.00
CA HIS A 103 1.88 -6.52 13.46
C HIS A 103 2.77 -6.91 12.27
N LYS A 104 3.99 -6.37 12.21
CA LYS A 104 4.86 -6.46 11.02
C LYS A 104 5.36 -7.88 10.71
N GLU A 105 5.38 -8.76 11.71
CA GLU A 105 5.88 -10.14 11.57
C GLU A 105 4.78 -11.13 11.20
N ASP A 106 3.53 -10.79 11.50
CA ASP A 106 2.40 -11.70 11.36
C ASP A 106 2.06 -11.89 9.89
N ILE A 107 1.95 -13.15 9.46
CA ILE A 107 1.47 -13.48 8.13
C ILE A 107 -0.06 -13.52 8.18
N THR A 108 -0.66 -12.36 7.98
CA THR A 108 -2.08 -12.12 7.77
C THR A 108 -2.42 -12.18 6.27
N LYS A 109 -3.70 -12.05 5.89
CA LYS A 109 -4.14 -11.98 4.49
C LYS A 109 -3.86 -10.59 3.88
N ASP A 110 -2.61 -10.17 3.92
CA ASP A 110 -2.19 -8.84 3.45
C ASP A 110 -1.28 -8.89 2.23
N SER A 111 -1.39 -7.86 1.39
CA SER A 111 -0.61 -7.68 0.17
C SER A 111 0.04 -6.28 0.14
N VAL A 112 0.77 -5.96 -0.91
CA VAL A 112 1.26 -4.59 -1.15
C VAL A 112 1.07 -4.17 -2.60
N ARG A 113 0.57 -2.96 -2.81
CA ARG A 113 0.50 -2.30 -4.12
C ARG A 113 1.72 -1.40 -4.28
N ALA A 114 2.61 -1.74 -5.22
CA ALA A 114 3.83 -0.98 -5.45
C ALA A 114 3.51 0.39 -6.11
N VAL A 115 4.15 1.44 -5.60
CA VAL A 115 4.05 2.80 -6.14
C VAL A 115 5.44 3.34 -6.44
N ARG A 116 5.53 4.29 -7.36
CA ARG A 116 6.71 5.09 -7.65
C ARG A 116 6.33 6.53 -7.97
N ASP A 117 7.25 7.46 -7.77
CA ASP A 117 7.05 8.87 -8.10
C ASP A 117 7.25 9.10 -9.61
N ILE A 118 6.42 9.98 -10.20
CA ILE A 118 6.51 10.31 -11.64
C ILE A 118 7.61 11.35 -11.88
N GLU A 119 7.86 12.23 -10.92
CA GLU A 119 8.93 13.21 -10.94
C GLU A 119 9.82 13.02 -9.70
N LYS A 120 11.15 13.07 -9.88
CA LYS A 120 12.06 13.20 -8.74
C LYS A 120 11.77 14.54 -8.08
N ARG A 121 11.20 14.55 -6.88
CA ARG A 121 11.32 15.74 -6.03
C ARG A 121 12.81 15.98 -5.81
N GLU A 122 13.31 17.13 -6.23
CA GLU A 122 14.62 17.59 -5.77
C GLU A 122 14.51 17.76 -4.25
N ASP A 123 15.41 17.13 -3.50
CA ASP A 123 15.49 17.24 -2.05
C ASP A 123 15.84 18.70 -1.69
N ALA A 124 14.83 19.54 -1.50
CA ALA A 124 15.00 20.81 -0.81
C ALA A 124 15.32 20.46 0.64
N GLY A 125 16.62 20.43 0.97
CA GLY A 125 17.20 19.98 2.25
C GLY A 125 16.56 20.57 3.50
N GLY A 126 15.40 20.06 3.87
CA GLY A 126 14.62 20.44 5.04
C GLY A 126 14.69 19.33 6.07
N VAL A 127 15.32 19.64 7.20
CA VAL A 127 15.35 18.77 8.39
C VAL A 127 13.91 18.58 8.89
N PHE A 128 13.35 17.37 8.70
CA PHE A 128 12.10 16.98 9.35
C PHE A 128 12.33 16.83 10.86
N LYS A 129 11.84 17.79 11.64
CA LYS A 129 11.74 17.64 13.10
C LYS A 129 10.59 16.69 13.45
N LYS A 130 10.92 15.78 14.37
CA LYS A 130 10.12 14.73 15.00
C LYS A 130 8.74 15.24 15.51
N TYR A 131 7.71 14.42 15.28
CA TYR A 131 6.29 14.48 15.69
C TYR A 131 5.93 15.30 16.94
N PRO A 132 4.77 15.99 16.95
CA PRO A 132 3.56 15.39 17.52
C PRO A 132 2.28 15.76 16.74
N GLY A 133 1.33 14.82 16.61
CA GLY A 133 -0.01 15.13 16.11
C GLY A 133 -0.65 13.96 15.39
N PHE A 134 -1.49 13.22 16.11
CA PHE A 134 -2.60 12.52 15.50
C PHE A 134 -3.34 13.51 14.60
N SER A 135 -3.68 13.10 13.38
CA SER A 135 -4.59 13.87 12.53
C SER A 135 -5.98 13.84 13.15
N ASP A 136 -6.54 15.02 13.44
CA ASP A 136 -7.96 15.20 13.73
C ASP A 136 -8.76 14.89 12.45
N SER A 137 -9.04 13.62 12.19
CA SER A 137 -10.01 13.23 11.17
C SER A 137 -11.42 13.43 11.72
N ASN A 138 -12.15 14.41 11.18
CA ASN A 138 -13.59 14.55 11.39
C ASN A 138 -14.33 13.48 10.61
N LEU A 139 -14.61 12.33 11.24
CA LEU A 139 -15.69 11.45 10.82
C LEU A 139 -16.77 11.39 11.92
N PRO A 140 -18.06 11.41 11.54
CA PRO A 140 -19.18 11.48 12.49
C PRO A 140 -19.32 10.20 13.32
N ARG A 141 -19.73 10.37 14.57
CA ARG A 141 -19.88 9.33 15.61
C ARG A 141 -21.00 8.34 15.32
#